data_AF-A0A959SW25-F1
#
_entry.id   AF-A0A959SW25-F1
#
_cell.length_a   1.000
_cell.length_b   1.000
_cell.length_c   1.000
_cell.angle_alpha   90.00
_cell.angle_beta   90.00
_cell.angle_gamma   90.00
#
_symmetry.space_group_name_H-M   'P 1'
#
loop_
_entity.id
_entity.type
_entity.pdbx_description
1 polymer ?
#
loop_
_entity_poly.entity_id
_entity_poly.type
_entity_poly.pdbx_seq_one_letter_code
_entity_poly.pdbx_strand_id
1 'polypeptide(L)' 'MPAYHEKLKQLRKKHRLNQTDVAAALNMSQNAYSLLESGKTKMDIDRLTEIAKFYKMSIYDIVEDLPPPKKIVNY' A
#
# COMPACT_ATOMS: atom_id res chain seq x y z
N MET A 1 15.53 -1.41 2.74
CA MET A 1 14.20 -1.46 2.10
C MET A 1 13.16 -1.23 3.19
N PRO A 2 12.48 -0.08 3.29
CA PRO A 2 11.25 -0.06 4.07
C PRO A 2 10.30 -1.03 3.38
N ALA A 3 9.87 -2.03 4.12
CA ALA A 3 9.09 -3.10 3.55
C ALA A 3 7.69 -2.56 3.16
N TYR A 4 7.17 -3.03 2.02
CA TYR A 4 5.91 -2.59 1.41
C TYR A 4 4.73 -2.49 2.39
N HIS A 5 4.75 -3.23 3.49
CA HIS A 5 3.75 -3.17 4.54
C HIS A 5 3.62 -1.78 5.19
N GLU A 6 4.72 -1.05 5.39
CA GLU A 6 4.66 0.34 5.86
C GLU A 6 4.08 1.28 4.81
N LYS A 7 4.34 1.03 3.52
CA LYS A 7 3.76 1.79 2.42
C LYS A 7 2.24 1.65 2.38
N LEU A 8 1.70 0.44 2.59
CA LEU A 8 0.25 0.20 2.68
C LEU A 8 -0.38 1.05 3.79
N LYS A 9 0.26 1.08 4.96
CA LYS A 9 -0.18 1.88 6.10
C LYS A 9 -0.14 3.39 5.81
N GLN A 10 0.89 3.86 5.11
CA GLN A 10 1.00 5.26 4.69
C GLN A 10 -0.09 5.64 3.68
N LEU A 11 -0.33 4.80 2.67
CA LEU A 11 -1.38 5.00 1.67
C LEU A 11 -2.75 5.07 2.34
N ARG A 12 -3.07 4.10 3.20
CA ARG A 12 -4.32 4.11 3.94
C ARG A 12 -4.53 5.41 4.73
N LYS A 13 -3.51 5.84 5.48
CA LYS A 13 -3.57 7.09 6.26
C LYS A 13 -3.70 8.33 5.36
N LYS A 14 -2.99 8.39 4.24
CA LYS A 14 -3.08 9.47 3.25
C LYS A 14 -4.50 9.61 2.69
N HIS A 15 -5.19 8.48 2.50
CA HIS A 15 -6.58 8.43 2.05
C HIS A 15 -7.61 8.56 3.19
N ARG A 16 -7.17 8.77 4.44
CA ARG A 16 -8.03 8.91 5.65
C ARG A 16 -8.93 7.70 5.90
N LEU A 17 -8.47 6.51 5.55
CA LEU A 17 -9.20 5.26 5.73
C LEU A 17 -8.73 4.54 7.02
N ASN A 18 -9.64 3.82 7.67
CA ASN A 18 -9.30 2.85 8.70
C ASN A 18 -9.03 1.46 8.08
N GLN A 19 -8.52 0.51 8.86
CA GLN A 19 -8.17 -0.82 8.32
C GLN A 19 -9.40 -1.62 7.86
N THR A 20 -10.57 -1.41 8.49
CA THR A 20 -11.84 -2.02 8.09
C THR A 20 -12.29 -1.51 6.73
N ASP A 21 -12.15 -0.20 6.45
CA ASP A 21 -12.56 0.38 5.17
C ASP A 21 -11.78 -0.23 4.00
N VAL A 22 -10.46 -0.34 4.14
CA VAL A 22 -9.60 -0.91 3.09
C VAL A 22 -9.85 -2.42 2.96
N ALA A 23 -10.01 -3.13 4.07
CA ALA A 23 -10.31 -4.56 4.05
C ALA A 23 -11.64 -4.85 3.34
N ALA A 24 -12.68 -4.05 3.60
CA ALA A 24 -13.96 -4.15 2.90
C ALA A 24 -13.81 -3.90 1.39
N ALA A 25 -13.03 -2.89 0.99
CA ALA A 25 -12.78 -2.59 -0.42
C ALA A 25 -11.99 -3.69 -1.15
N LEU A 26 -11.13 -4.42 -0.43
CA LEU A 26 -10.32 -5.52 -0.95
C LEU A 26 -10.95 -6.91 -0.72
N ASN A 27 -12.21 -6.93 -0.26
CA ASN A 27 -12.94 -8.16 0.05
C ASN A 27 -12.14 -9.13 0.95
N MET A 28 -11.60 -8.61 2.05
CA MET A 28 -10.84 -9.38 3.04
C MET A 28 -11.22 -8.98 4.47
N SER A 29 -10.80 -9.78 5.46
CA SER A 29 -11.03 -9.41 6.86
C SER A 29 -10.11 -8.28 7.30
N GLN A 30 -10.58 -7.44 8.23
CA GLN A 30 -9.76 -6.37 8.82
C GLN A 30 -8.48 -6.94 9.47
N ASN A 31 -8.57 -8.10 10.13
CA ASN A 31 -7.42 -8.77 10.70
C ASN A 31 -6.38 -9.15 9.63
N ALA A 32 -6.82 -9.74 8.51
CA ALA A 32 -5.92 -10.10 7.43
C ALA A 32 -5.21 -8.85 6.85
N TYR A 33 -5.93 -7.74 6.68
CA TYR A 33 -5.32 -6.49 6.23
C TYR A 33 -4.34 -5.90 7.26
N SER A 34 -4.64 -6.01 8.56
CA SER A 34 -3.72 -5.61 9.64
C SER A 34 -2.42 -6.46 9.67
N LEU A 35 -2.52 -7.77 9.39
CA LEU A 35 -1.35 -8.64 9.26
C LEU A 35 -0.47 -8.26 8.06
N LEU A 36 -1.08 -7.79 6.96
CA LEU A 36 -0.34 -7.22 5.84
C LEU A 36 0.40 -5.94 6.24
N GLU A 37 -0.27 -4.96 6.88
CA GLU A 37 0.37 -3.70 7.32
C GLU A 37 1.46 -3.89 8.37
N SER A 38 1.40 -4.97 9.14
CA SER A 38 2.41 -5.32 10.15
C SER A 38 3.53 -6.22 9.64
N GLY A 39 3.48 -6.64 8.37
CA GLY A 39 4.48 -7.52 7.76
C GLY A 39 4.43 -8.97 8.28
N LYS A 40 3.41 -9.33 9.07
CA LYS A 40 3.24 -10.69 9.62
C LYS A 40 2.80 -11.70 8.57
N THR A 41 2.15 -11.24 7.51
CA THR A 41 1.74 -12.05 6.36
C THR A 41 2.42 -11.52 5.11
N LYS A 42 3.02 -12.43 4.33
CA LYS A 42 3.53 -12.09 3.00
C LYS A 42 2.37 -11.89 2.04
N MET A 43 2.48 -10.86 1.21
CA MET A 43 1.54 -10.58 0.13
C MET A 43 1.92 -11.36 -1.13
N ASP A 44 0.92 -11.93 -1.82
CA ASP A 44 1.09 -12.50 -3.16
C ASP A 44 0.85 -11.44 -4.27
N ILE A 45 1.12 -11.82 -5.52
CA ILE A 45 1.02 -10.93 -6.67
C ILE A 45 -0.43 -10.51 -6.94
N ASP A 46 -1.39 -11.42 -6.73
CA ASP A 46 -2.81 -11.13 -6.95
C ASP A 46 -3.29 -10.05 -5.99
N ARG A 47 -2.96 -10.19 -4.70
CA ARG A 47 -3.29 -9.19 -3.68
C ARG A 47 -2.59 -7.86 -3.92
N LEU A 48 -1.32 -7.89 -4.34
CA LEU A 48 -0.60 -6.67 -4.72
C LEU A 48 -1.30 -5.96 -5.90
N THR A 49 -1.80 -6.73 -6.87
CA THR A 49 -2.53 -6.20 -8.03
C THR A 49 -3.87 -5.58 -7.64
N GLU A 50 -4.62 -6.20 -6.72
CA GLU A 50 -5.87 -5.63 -6.18
C GLU A 50 -5.63 -4.31 -5.46
N ILE A 51 -4.60 -4.25 -4.61
CA ILE A 51 -4.21 -3.02 -3.89
C ILE A 51 -3.78 -1.93 -4.87
N ALA A 52 -3.01 -2.27 -5.90
CA ALA A 52 -2.63 -1.35 -6.97
C ALA A 52 -3.85 -0.75 -7.67
N LYS A 53 -4.84 -1.59 -8.02
CA LYS A 53 -6.10 -1.14 -8.62
C LYS A 53 -6.89 -0.24 -7.68
N PHE A 54 -7.00 -0.60 -6.39
CA PHE A 54 -7.70 0.18 -5.38
C PHE A 54 -7.13 1.59 -5.22
N TYR A 55 -5.81 1.71 -5.10
CA TYR A 55 -5.14 3.00 -4.97
C TYR A 55 -4.89 3.72 -6.31
N LYS A 56 -5.22 3.08 -7.45
CA LYS A 56 -4.93 3.57 -8.80
C LYS A 56 -3.44 3.87 -9.01
N MET A 57 -2.60 2.92 -8.59
CA MET A 57 -1.14 3.00 -8.64
C MET A 57 -0.58 1.80 -9.41
N SER A 58 0.67 1.88 -9.85
CA SER A 58 1.37 0.70 -10.34
C SER A 58 1.82 -0.18 -9.16
N ILE A 59 2.05 -1.46 -9.42
CA ILE A 59 2.62 -2.36 -8.40
C ILE A 59 4.03 -1.89 -7.97
N TYR A 60 4.78 -1.27 -8.88
CA TYR A 60 6.09 -0.68 -8.61
C TYR A 60 6.00 0.44 -7.58
N ASP A 61 5.03 1.36 -7.70
CA ASP A 61 4.87 2.45 -6.74
C ASP A 61 4.54 2.00 -5.29
N ILE A 62 4.06 0.76 -5.13
CA ILE A 62 3.74 0.15 -3.84
C ILE A 62 4.97 -0.55 -3.25
N VAL A 63 5.74 -1.26 -4.07
CA VAL A 63 6.91 -2.04 -3.61
C VAL A 63 8.20 -1.23 -3.58
N GLU A 64 8.28 -0.16 -4.35
CA GLU A 64 9.49 0.63 -4.53
C GLU A 64 9.50 1.84 -3.58
N ASP A 65 10.61 1.99 -2.87
CA ASP A 65 10.93 3.16 -2.05
C ASP A 65 11.78 4.15 -2.86
N LEU A 66 11.38 4.45 -4.10
CA LEU A 66 12.01 5.57 -4.78
C LEU A 66 11.55 6.85 -4.07
N PRO A 67 12.48 7.70 -3.61
CA PRO A 67 12.08 9.04 -3.17
C PRO A 67 11.31 9.69 -4.33
N PRO A 68 10.24 10.46 -4.06
CA PRO A 68 9.52 11.16 -5.11
C PRO A 68 10.54 11.92 -5.94
N PRO A 69 10.45 11.88 -7.29
CA PRO A 69 11.45 12.49 -8.16
C PRO A 69 11.68 13.90 -7.65
N LYS A 70 12.93 14.20 -7.27
CA LYS A 70 13.32 15.55 -6.84
C LYS A 70 12.83 16.46 -7.96
N LYS A 71 11.94 17.41 -7.67
CA LYS A 71 11.63 18.49 -8.60
C LYS A 71 12.98 19.10 -8.95
N ILE A 72 13.44 18.89 -10.18
CA ILE A 72 14.59 19.62 -10.69
C ILE A 72 14.07 21.05 -10.83
N VAL A 73 14.33 21.87 -9.80
CA VAL A 73 14.07 23.30 -9.88
C VAL A 73 15.18 23.83 -10.77
N ASN A 74 14.89 23.98 -12.06
CA ASN A 74 15.75 24.70 -12.98
C ASN A 74 15.68 26.18 -12.59
N TYR A 75 16.82 26.75 -12.19
CA TYR A 75 17.05 28.20 -12.14
C TYR A 75 17.48 28.70 -13.51
#